data_AF-A0A151F8F3-F1
#
_entry.id   AF-A0A151F8F3-F1
#
_cell.length_a   1.000
_cell.length_b   1.000
_cell.length_c   1.000
_cell.angle_alpha   90.00
_cell.angle_beta   90.00
_cell.angle_gamma   90.00
#
_symmetry.space_group_name_H-M   'P 1'
#
loop_
_entity.id
_entity.type
_entity.pdbx_description
1 polymer ?
#
loop_
_entity_poly.entity_id
_entity_poly.type
_entity_poly.pdbx_seq_one_letter_code
_entity_poly.pdbx_strand_id
1 'polypeptide(L)'
;MLRFDFTLPGRRKIKRKSVAFDLVSAKEYEAAHQGLMYARSMVDIFADELYKYKGYTFSRGLQIGPSWIDKGKVKTCAVLTMTAPSQDTADLTTSDVLTFVTRIIFSHEELNHMQAVTAKIYCNGELLGFMEIEPENNSYEHLEIAHKYYSGETIQKILYANVENRNVLYAFKTEKGIRPGMMVKTEDIWNPVKIVHVDDIYRSAKDFDVVEFIPAVNRKDQGYPSMITIETDPGDMLTHVLGRRKTWVFNTYVTEKIVNILDQYNIHYTVKFSGNKGWHIIIPVELKEPLQVYQKVVEAIVNKELGSLPDEEKVPAMMANVMQLEDVKSYKDPFFVARRFVDLIGAHIMFYELTDIHTVLTLNDLRRLCLRVSPVCREDLLRRGSDIYDTVHGPVKVEIPQVLSINPYSKFRRQFKLLIDHSSNKKEGKLRSVLSLHSGSGLVSIPAVLYKDNGLTKIDQRMWDYDFVRDLANPERVYDLIEGEKTDDKYFLLDLVKKWDVNYDVNGFEQFLNDHKGLLIYLLQNGGEALELLDTHTARWVNASLWKRTINLF
;
A
#
# COMPACT_ATOMS: atom_id res chain seq x y z
N MET A 1 -8.18 8.18 -32.06
CA MET A 1 -7.96 6.85 -31.46
C MET A 1 -6.51 6.76 -31.00
N LEU A 2 -6.27 6.75 -29.70
CA LEU A 2 -4.97 6.49 -29.11
C LEU A 2 -4.86 5.00 -28.80
N ARG A 3 -3.74 4.38 -29.13
CA ARG A 3 -3.49 2.95 -28.98
C ARG A 3 -2.18 2.75 -28.22
N PHE A 4 -2.21 1.91 -27.20
CA PHE A 4 -1.02 1.48 -26.46
C PHE A 4 -0.74 0.03 -26.77
N ASP A 5 0.44 -0.25 -27.31
CA ASP A 5 0.94 -1.61 -27.47
C ASP A 5 1.97 -1.89 -26.36
N PHE A 6 1.70 -2.86 -25.50
CA PHE A 6 2.59 -3.28 -24.42
C PHE A 6 3.39 -4.50 -24.82
N THR A 7 4.61 -4.63 -24.30
CA THR A 7 5.36 -5.88 -24.35
C THR A 7 5.66 -6.37 -22.94
N LEU A 8 5.08 -7.50 -22.55
CA LEU A 8 5.29 -8.10 -21.23
C LEU A 8 6.65 -8.84 -21.17
N PRO A 9 7.29 -8.92 -19.98
CA PRO A 9 8.52 -9.66 -19.81
C PRO A 9 8.42 -11.13 -20.25
N GLY A 10 9.51 -11.66 -20.82
CA GLY A 10 9.57 -13.01 -21.36
C GLY A 10 9.31 -14.09 -20.29
N ARG A 11 8.59 -15.14 -20.70
CA ARG A 11 8.15 -16.29 -19.89
C ARG A 11 9.29 -16.87 -19.02
N ARG A 12 9.10 -16.95 -17.69
CA ARG A 12 9.89 -17.89 -16.87
C ARG A 12 9.24 -19.27 -16.95
N LYS A 13 9.84 -20.20 -17.71
CA LYS A 13 9.47 -21.62 -17.65
C LYS A 13 9.91 -22.20 -16.30
N ILE A 14 8.98 -22.42 -15.38
CA ILE A 14 9.24 -23.23 -14.18
C ILE A 14 9.04 -24.69 -14.57
N LYS A 15 10.14 -25.45 -14.74
CA LYS A 15 10.07 -26.91 -14.90
C LYS A 15 9.84 -27.55 -13.52
N ARG A 16 8.64 -28.06 -13.26
CA ARG A 16 8.40 -29.07 -12.22
C ARG A 16 8.00 -30.38 -12.89
N LYS A 17 8.82 -31.42 -12.70
CA LYS A 17 8.56 -32.83 -13.04
C LYS A 17 7.70 -33.02 -14.30
N SER A 18 8.35 -32.88 -15.46
CA SER A 18 7.85 -33.25 -16.80
C SER A 18 6.59 -32.57 -17.35
N VAL A 19 5.95 -31.64 -16.62
CA VAL A 19 4.84 -30.83 -17.16
C VAL A 19 5.24 -29.36 -17.17
N ALA A 20 5.26 -28.76 -18.36
CA ALA A 20 5.39 -27.32 -18.50
C ALA A 20 4.01 -26.70 -18.29
N PHE A 21 3.80 -26.02 -17.16
CA PHE A 21 2.60 -25.22 -16.95
C PHE A 21 2.81 -23.86 -17.62
N ASP A 22 1.98 -23.54 -18.61
CA ASP A 22 1.92 -22.22 -19.25
C ASP A 22 1.08 -21.29 -18.34
N LEU A 23 1.62 -20.97 -17.17
CA LEU A 23 1.04 -19.96 -16.30
C LEU A 23 1.50 -18.61 -16.83
N VAL A 24 0.62 -17.87 -17.52
CA VAL A 24 0.61 -16.41 -17.35
C VAL A 24 0.60 -16.24 -15.84
N SER A 25 1.63 -15.64 -15.23
CA SER A 25 1.52 -15.47 -13.78
C SER A 25 0.25 -14.66 -13.58
N ALA A 26 -0.69 -15.15 -12.77
CA ALA A 26 -1.97 -14.47 -12.55
C ALA A 26 -1.73 -12.97 -12.24
N LYS A 27 -0.59 -12.68 -11.58
CA LYS A 27 -0.03 -11.34 -11.34
C LYS A 27 0.29 -10.49 -12.57
N GLU A 28 0.81 -11.04 -13.68
CA GLU A 28 1.10 -10.25 -14.90
C GLU A 28 -0.18 -9.92 -15.67
N TYR A 29 -1.12 -10.87 -15.74
CA TYR A 29 -2.45 -10.62 -16.30
C TYR A 29 -3.24 -9.64 -15.44
N GLU A 30 -3.18 -9.81 -14.12
CA GLU A 30 -3.78 -8.92 -13.14
C GLU A 30 -3.14 -7.53 -13.18
N ALA A 31 -1.82 -7.40 -13.30
CA ALA A 31 -1.14 -6.11 -13.47
C ALA A 31 -1.55 -5.42 -14.79
N ALA A 32 -1.64 -6.16 -15.90
CA ALA A 32 -2.13 -5.61 -17.16
C ALA A 32 -3.60 -5.19 -17.05
N HIS A 33 -4.46 -6.05 -16.48
CA HIS A 33 -5.88 -5.75 -16.27
C HIS A 33 -6.10 -4.58 -15.30
N GLN A 34 -5.32 -4.50 -14.22
CA GLN A 34 -5.33 -3.41 -13.24
C GLN A 34 -4.84 -2.09 -13.87
N GLY A 35 -3.74 -2.11 -14.63
CA GLY A 35 -3.24 -0.95 -15.37
C GLY A 35 -4.24 -0.45 -16.44
N LEU A 36 -5.03 -1.34 -17.02
CA LEU A 36 -6.07 -0.99 -17.99
C LEU A 36 -7.37 -0.50 -17.33
N MET A 37 -7.75 -1.06 -16.20
CA MET A 37 -8.83 -0.51 -15.37
C MET A 37 -8.44 0.87 -14.82
N TYR A 38 -7.18 1.06 -14.46
CA TYR A 38 -6.58 2.34 -14.08
C TYR A 38 -6.64 3.36 -15.22
N ALA A 39 -6.21 2.97 -16.43
CA ALA A 39 -6.34 3.80 -17.63
C ALA A 39 -7.78 4.28 -17.86
N ARG A 40 -8.76 3.40 -17.64
CA ARG A 40 -10.19 3.70 -17.79
C ARG A 40 -10.66 4.71 -16.74
N SER A 41 -10.36 4.48 -15.46
CA SER A 41 -10.73 5.41 -14.39
C SER A 41 -10.02 6.77 -14.54
N MET A 42 -8.76 6.79 -14.97
CA MET A 42 -8.02 8.00 -15.29
C MET A 42 -8.66 8.80 -16.42
N VAL A 43 -9.08 8.13 -17.49
CA VAL A 43 -9.78 8.79 -18.60
C VAL A 43 -11.09 9.41 -18.12
N ASP A 44 -11.86 8.73 -17.27
CA ASP A 44 -13.09 9.28 -16.69
C ASP A 44 -12.81 10.51 -15.79
N ILE A 45 -11.70 10.49 -15.05
CA ILE A 45 -11.21 11.61 -14.21
C ILE A 45 -10.82 12.84 -15.03
N PHE A 46 -9.99 12.64 -16.05
CA PHE A 46 -9.54 13.73 -16.93
C PHE A 46 -10.65 14.22 -17.84
N ALA A 47 -11.64 13.37 -18.12
CA ALA A 47 -12.88 13.77 -18.78
C ALA A 47 -13.83 14.60 -17.91
N ASP A 48 -13.53 14.87 -16.64
CA ASP A 48 -14.31 15.81 -15.82
C ASP A 48 -13.52 17.07 -15.43
N GLU A 49 -12.21 16.95 -15.12
CA GLU A 49 -11.41 18.10 -14.65
C GLU A 49 -10.70 18.90 -15.75
N LEU A 50 -10.29 18.27 -16.87
CA LEU A 50 -9.66 18.97 -18.00
C LEU A 50 -10.66 19.47 -19.05
N TYR A 51 -11.95 19.13 -18.90
CA TYR A 51 -13.04 19.60 -19.77
C TYR A 51 -13.15 21.12 -19.82
N LYS A 52 -12.62 21.82 -18.81
CA LYS A 52 -12.62 23.29 -18.78
C LYS A 52 -11.36 23.93 -19.36
N TYR A 53 -10.26 23.19 -19.57
CA TYR A 53 -8.97 23.82 -19.88
C TYR A 53 -8.55 23.72 -21.36
N LYS A 54 -8.99 22.72 -22.15
CA LYS A 54 -8.45 22.51 -23.52
C LYS A 54 -9.39 21.93 -24.60
N GLY A 55 -10.72 21.90 -24.42
CA GLY A 55 -11.66 21.66 -25.53
C GLY A 55 -11.83 20.22 -26.07
N TYR A 56 -11.20 19.19 -25.49
CA TYR A 56 -11.40 17.79 -25.94
C TYR A 56 -12.59 17.11 -25.26
N THR A 57 -13.33 16.31 -26.02
CA THR A 57 -14.41 15.42 -25.52
C THR A 57 -13.99 13.97 -25.73
N PHE A 58 -13.66 13.26 -24.66
CA PHE A 58 -13.39 11.81 -24.73
C PHE A 58 -14.73 11.09 -24.92
N SER A 59 -14.84 10.24 -25.95
CA SER A 59 -16.02 9.38 -26.12
C SER A 59 -15.84 8.11 -25.28
N ARG A 60 -16.95 7.56 -24.76
CA ARG A 60 -16.93 6.35 -23.93
C ARG A 60 -16.16 5.23 -24.64
N GLY A 61 -15.20 4.64 -23.95
CA GLY A 61 -14.67 3.31 -24.28
C GLY A 61 -13.16 3.27 -24.44
N LEU A 62 -12.45 3.04 -23.32
CA LEU A 62 -11.20 2.28 -23.40
C LEU A 62 -11.57 0.86 -23.85
N GLN A 63 -11.18 0.47 -25.06
CA GLN A 63 -11.31 -0.88 -25.56
C GLN A 63 -9.99 -1.63 -25.38
N ILE A 64 -10.02 -2.71 -24.62
CA ILE A 64 -8.87 -3.60 -24.47
C ILE A 64 -8.95 -4.62 -25.59
N GLY A 65 -7.95 -4.60 -26.48
CA GLY A 65 -7.81 -5.64 -27.49
C GLY A 65 -7.31 -6.95 -26.87
N PRO A 66 -7.57 -8.11 -27.51
CA PRO A 66 -6.99 -9.38 -27.08
C PRO A 66 -5.47 -9.27 -27.00
N SER A 67 -4.85 -10.04 -26.10
CA SER A 67 -3.39 -10.17 -26.10
C SER A 67 -2.98 -11.14 -27.20
N TRP A 68 -1.92 -10.85 -27.95
CA TRP A 68 -1.37 -11.72 -29.00
C TRP A 68 0.12 -11.95 -28.80
N ILE A 69 0.64 -13.03 -29.41
CA ILE A 69 2.08 -13.31 -29.40
C ILE A 69 2.68 -12.77 -30.70
N ASP A 70 3.68 -11.90 -30.58
CA ASP A 70 4.45 -11.37 -31.71
C ASP A 70 5.94 -11.56 -31.43
N LYS A 71 6.64 -12.27 -32.32
CA LYS A 71 8.07 -12.64 -32.18
C LYS A 71 8.41 -13.24 -30.80
N GLY A 72 7.53 -14.11 -30.28
CA GLY A 72 7.71 -14.79 -28.99
C GLY A 72 7.43 -13.93 -27.76
N LYS A 73 6.97 -12.69 -27.92
CA LYS A 73 6.59 -11.79 -26.83
C LYS A 73 5.07 -11.61 -26.78
N VAL A 74 4.50 -11.55 -25.58
CA VAL A 74 3.07 -11.26 -25.41
C VAL A 74 2.88 -9.75 -25.53
N LYS A 75 2.02 -9.35 -26.47
CA LYS A 75 1.59 -7.99 -26.69
C LYS A 75 0.14 -7.82 -26.31
N THR A 76 -0.19 -6.68 -25.70
CA THR A 76 -1.56 -6.30 -25.33
C THR A 76 -1.83 -4.91 -25.89
N CYS A 77 -3.08 -4.67 -26.32
CA CYS A 77 -3.50 -3.40 -26.91
C CYS A 77 -4.53 -2.71 -26.01
N ALA A 78 -4.32 -1.43 -25.71
CA ALA A 78 -5.36 -0.56 -25.15
C ALA A 78 -5.73 0.53 -26.15
N VAL A 79 -7.00 0.68 -26.47
CA VAL A 79 -7.48 1.67 -27.44
C VAL A 79 -8.38 2.66 -26.72
N LEU A 80 -7.98 3.93 -26.73
CA LEU A 80 -8.76 5.05 -26.25
C LEU A 80 -9.31 5.85 -27.43
N THR A 81 -10.62 6.04 -27.50
CA THR A 81 -11.22 6.85 -28.55
C THR A 81 -11.46 8.27 -28.05
N MET A 82 -11.11 9.26 -28.87
CA MET A 82 -11.24 10.68 -28.54
C MET A 82 -12.02 11.34 -29.66
N THR A 83 -12.91 12.27 -29.31
CA THR A 83 -13.61 13.12 -30.28
C THR A 83 -12.79 14.40 -30.41
N ALA A 84 -12.48 14.79 -31.65
CA ALA A 84 -11.76 16.03 -31.89
C ALA A 84 -12.61 17.24 -31.43
N PRO A 85 -11.99 18.30 -30.87
CA PRO A 85 -12.68 19.54 -30.55
C PRO A 85 -13.31 20.15 -31.80
N SER A 86 -14.41 20.88 -31.63
CA SER A 86 -14.92 21.79 -32.65
C SER A 86 -13.93 22.95 -32.86
N GLN A 87 -13.13 22.86 -33.91
CA GLN A 87 -12.40 23.90 -34.67
C GLN A 87 -11.55 24.99 -33.98
N ASP A 88 -11.49 25.15 -32.66
CA ASP A 88 -10.78 26.28 -32.02
C ASP A 88 -9.61 25.90 -31.09
N THR A 89 -8.99 24.73 -31.26
CA THR A 89 -7.78 24.37 -30.50
C THR A 89 -6.53 24.58 -31.34
N ALA A 90 -6.05 25.83 -31.37
CA ALA A 90 -4.69 26.12 -31.82
C ALA A 90 -3.65 25.47 -30.88
N ASP A 91 -2.57 24.95 -31.49
CA ASP A 91 -1.27 24.59 -30.90
C ASP A 91 -1.13 23.32 -30.03
N LEU A 92 -1.98 22.31 -30.19
CA LEU A 92 -1.73 20.98 -29.59
C LEU A 92 -1.12 20.02 -30.61
N THR A 93 0.13 19.63 -30.38
CA THR A 93 0.84 18.67 -31.24
C THR A 93 0.50 17.22 -30.85
N THR A 94 0.73 16.28 -31.77
CA THR A 94 0.66 14.84 -31.47
C THR A 94 1.57 14.44 -30.30
N SER A 95 2.71 15.12 -30.15
CA SER A 95 3.65 14.91 -29.03
C SER A 95 3.05 15.29 -27.69
N ASP A 96 2.30 16.40 -27.61
CA ASP A 96 1.67 16.86 -26.37
C ASP A 96 0.61 15.87 -25.88
N VAL A 97 -0.19 15.34 -26.80
CA VAL A 97 -1.22 14.33 -26.49
C VAL A 97 -0.55 13.01 -26.07
N LEU A 98 0.49 12.56 -26.77
CA LEU A 98 1.23 11.35 -26.39
C LEU A 98 1.84 11.50 -24.99
N THR A 99 2.57 12.59 -24.73
CA THR A 99 3.22 12.87 -23.43
C THR A 99 2.21 12.94 -22.29
N PHE A 100 1.08 13.59 -22.53
CA PHE A 100 0.02 13.72 -21.55
C PHE A 100 -0.54 12.36 -21.16
N VAL A 101 -0.94 11.53 -22.14
CA VAL A 101 -1.59 10.25 -21.81
C VAL A 101 -0.60 9.23 -21.25
N THR A 102 0.65 9.20 -21.69
CA THR A 102 1.67 8.28 -21.16
C THR A 102 1.95 8.50 -19.68
N ARG A 103 2.07 9.76 -19.24
CA ARG A 103 2.30 10.15 -17.84
C ARG A 103 1.08 9.93 -16.94
N ILE A 104 -0.10 9.86 -17.54
CA ILE A 104 -1.37 9.68 -16.84
C ILE A 104 -1.71 8.20 -16.66
N ILE A 105 -1.49 7.40 -17.69
CA ILE A 105 -1.91 6.00 -17.68
C ILE A 105 -0.91 5.12 -16.93
N PHE A 106 0.38 5.45 -16.92
CA PHE A 106 1.38 4.63 -16.26
C PHE A 106 2.18 5.43 -15.24
N SER A 107 2.24 4.91 -14.01
CA SER A 107 3.27 5.32 -13.07
C SER A 107 4.65 4.89 -13.58
N HIS A 108 5.71 5.59 -13.17
CA HIS A 108 7.08 5.18 -13.48
C HIS A 108 7.39 3.75 -13.00
N GLU A 109 6.83 3.34 -11.86
CA GLU A 109 6.99 1.99 -11.33
C GLU A 109 6.35 0.93 -12.25
N GLU A 110 5.17 1.20 -12.79
CA GLU A 110 4.52 0.32 -13.77
C GLU A 110 5.29 0.24 -15.08
N LEU A 111 5.81 1.36 -15.59
CA LEU A 111 6.68 1.38 -16.77
C LEU A 111 7.95 0.54 -16.58
N ASN A 112 8.54 0.56 -15.37
CA ASN A 112 9.72 -0.24 -15.03
C ASN A 112 9.46 -1.77 -15.04
N HIS A 113 8.20 -2.18 -14.97
CA HIS A 113 7.81 -3.59 -15.10
C HIS A 113 7.54 -4.02 -16.55
N MET A 114 7.40 -3.07 -17.48
CA MET A 114 7.16 -3.34 -18.89
C MET A 114 8.49 -3.40 -19.65
N GLN A 115 8.59 -4.26 -20.68
CA GLN A 115 9.81 -4.29 -21.51
C GLN A 115 9.86 -3.13 -22.50
N ALA A 116 8.70 -2.75 -23.03
CA ALA A 116 8.53 -1.66 -23.95
C ALA A 116 7.05 -1.27 -23.96
N VAL A 117 6.80 0.04 -24.02
CA VAL A 117 5.46 0.59 -24.23
C VAL A 117 5.54 1.51 -25.42
N THR A 118 4.68 1.28 -26.41
CA THR A 118 4.53 2.18 -27.55
C THR A 118 3.14 2.78 -27.53
N ALA A 119 3.07 4.10 -27.39
CA ALA A 119 1.84 4.85 -27.55
C ALA A 119 1.72 5.34 -29.00
N LYS A 120 0.55 5.18 -29.63
CA LYS A 120 0.28 5.50 -31.04
C LYS A 120 -1.01 6.30 -31.15
N ILE A 121 -1.00 7.43 -31.84
CA ILE A 121 -2.20 8.23 -32.10
C ILE A 121 -2.65 8.02 -33.54
N TYR A 122 -3.93 7.73 -33.70
CA TYR A 122 -4.61 7.60 -34.97
C TYR A 122 -5.75 8.61 -35.09
N CYS A 123 -5.95 9.17 -36.28
CA CYS A 123 -7.11 9.99 -36.65
C CYS A 123 -7.67 9.47 -37.97
N ASN A 124 -8.98 9.20 -38.04
CA ASN A 124 -9.64 8.62 -39.22
C ASN A 124 -8.95 7.35 -39.77
N GLY A 125 -8.34 6.55 -38.89
CA GLY A 125 -7.60 5.33 -39.27
C GLY A 125 -6.13 5.55 -39.64
N GLU A 126 -5.69 6.80 -39.86
CA GLU A 126 -4.31 7.13 -40.17
C GLU A 126 -3.48 7.36 -38.90
N LEU A 127 -2.26 6.81 -38.86
CA LEU A 127 -1.32 7.02 -37.76
C LEU A 127 -0.76 8.44 -37.85
N LEU A 128 -1.09 9.29 -36.89
CA LEU A 128 -0.57 10.64 -36.79
C LEU A 128 0.81 10.70 -36.11
N GLY A 129 1.11 9.75 -35.24
CA GLY A 129 2.41 9.68 -34.58
C GLY A 129 2.47 8.59 -33.53
N PHE A 130 3.69 8.33 -33.05
CA PHE A 130 3.95 7.36 -32.00
C PHE A 130 5.05 7.85 -31.06
N MET A 131 5.08 7.30 -29.86
CA MET A 131 6.09 7.54 -28.84
C MET A 131 6.48 6.18 -28.28
N GLU A 132 7.78 5.87 -28.35
CA GLU A 132 8.36 4.79 -27.55
C GLU A 132 8.64 5.35 -26.16
N ILE A 133 8.09 4.69 -25.14
CA ILE A 133 8.31 5.07 -23.76
C ILE A 133 9.43 4.17 -23.26
N GLU A 134 10.64 4.72 -23.21
CA GLU A 134 11.72 4.09 -22.47
C GLU A 134 11.51 4.34 -20.97
N PRO A 135 11.62 3.32 -20.11
CA PRO A 135 11.59 3.54 -18.67
C PRO A 135 12.79 4.42 -18.29
N GLU A 136 12.53 5.65 -17.81
CA GLU A 136 13.59 6.51 -17.27
C GLU A 136 14.24 5.81 -16.08
N ASN A 137 15.48 5.37 -16.28
CA ASN A 137 16.23 4.63 -15.28
C ASN A 137 17.02 5.62 -14.40
N ASN A 138 16.31 6.53 -13.72
CA ASN A 138 16.89 7.55 -12.82
C ASN A 138 17.52 6.94 -11.54
N SER A 139 17.71 5.62 -11.51
CA SER A 139 18.09 4.85 -10.32
C SER A 139 19.58 4.89 -9.98
N TYR A 140 20.43 5.41 -10.88
CA TYR A 140 21.89 5.42 -10.67
C TYR A 140 22.38 6.52 -9.72
N GLU A 141 21.68 7.65 -9.62
CA GLU A 141 22.07 8.77 -8.74
C GLU A 141 22.10 8.36 -7.26
N HIS A 142 21.26 7.40 -6.87
CA HIS A 142 21.15 6.96 -5.47
C HIS A 142 22.28 6.04 -5.03
N LEU A 143 23.08 5.47 -5.95
CA LEU A 143 24.17 4.56 -5.60
C LEU A 143 25.33 5.28 -4.93
N GLU A 144 25.77 6.39 -5.52
CA GLU A 144 26.86 7.20 -4.95
C GLU A 144 26.44 7.78 -3.59
N ILE A 145 25.19 8.23 -3.48
CA ILE A 145 24.60 8.69 -2.22
C ILE A 145 24.60 7.56 -1.18
N ALA A 146 24.19 6.35 -1.56
CA ALA A 146 24.18 5.19 -0.65
C ALA A 146 25.58 4.84 -0.14
N HIS A 147 26.59 4.84 -1.02
CA HIS A 147 27.98 4.57 -0.63
C HIS A 147 28.48 5.58 0.40
N LYS A 148 28.27 6.87 0.17
CA LYS A 148 28.65 7.94 1.12
C LYS A 148 27.87 7.81 2.42
N TYR A 149 26.55 7.68 2.33
CA TYR A 149 25.65 7.65 3.49
C TYR A 149 25.93 6.46 4.42
N TYR A 150 26.05 5.24 3.88
CA TYR A 150 26.28 4.04 4.69
C TYR A 150 27.73 3.91 5.18
N SER A 151 28.63 4.85 4.86
CA SER A 151 29.97 4.89 5.45
C SER A 151 29.98 5.32 6.93
N GLY A 152 28.87 5.90 7.43
CA GLY A 152 28.74 6.35 8.81
C GLY A 152 28.68 5.18 9.80
N GLU A 153 29.54 5.16 10.82
CA GLU A 153 29.65 4.04 11.75
C GLU A 153 28.40 3.90 12.64
N THR A 154 27.83 5.02 13.09
CA THR A 154 26.61 5.03 13.93
C THR A 154 25.39 4.56 13.13
N ILE A 155 25.27 5.01 11.88
CA ILE A 155 24.25 4.56 10.92
C ILE A 155 24.36 3.03 10.73
N GLN A 156 25.57 2.51 10.48
CA GLN A 156 25.80 1.07 10.33
C GLN A 156 25.39 0.29 11.57
N LYS A 157 25.77 0.74 12.78
CA LYS A 157 25.41 0.06 14.05
C LYS A 157 23.91 -0.04 14.25
N ILE A 158 23.20 1.06 14.00
CA ILE A 158 21.73 1.12 14.13
C ILE A 158 21.06 0.20 13.12
N LEU A 159 21.45 0.29 11.84
CA LEU A 159 20.91 -0.56 10.77
C LEU A 159 21.20 -2.03 11.04
N TYR A 160 22.40 -2.34 11.51
CA TYR A 160 22.78 -3.71 11.88
C TYR A 160 21.84 -4.27 12.95
N ALA A 161 21.60 -3.53 14.05
CA ALA A 161 20.68 -3.96 15.12
C ALA A 161 19.24 -4.21 14.62
N ASN A 162 18.85 -3.57 13.52
CA ASN A 162 17.56 -3.75 12.89
C ASN A 162 17.47 -5.01 12.00
N VAL A 163 18.57 -5.38 11.35
CA VAL A 163 18.60 -6.44 10.33
C VAL A 163 19.28 -7.72 10.81
N GLU A 164 20.01 -7.66 11.92
CA GLU A 164 20.66 -8.82 12.52
C GLU A 164 19.65 -9.92 12.81
N ASN A 165 20.07 -11.16 12.60
CA ASN A 165 19.23 -12.34 12.75
C ASN A 165 17.90 -12.30 11.96
N ARG A 166 17.82 -11.53 10.85
CA ARG A 166 16.64 -11.48 9.97
C ARG A 166 17.00 -11.79 8.52
N ASN A 167 16.03 -12.33 7.78
CA ASN A 167 16.17 -12.43 6.33
C ASN A 167 15.98 -11.04 5.74
N VAL A 168 16.95 -10.56 4.95
CA VAL A 168 16.92 -9.22 4.38
C VAL A 168 16.66 -9.32 2.88
N LEU A 169 15.71 -8.52 2.40
CA LEU A 169 15.57 -8.21 0.99
C LEU A 169 16.31 -6.90 0.73
N TYR A 170 17.14 -6.89 -0.30
CA TYR A 170 17.94 -5.73 -0.69
C TYR A 170 17.37 -5.15 -1.97
N ALA A 171 17.36 -3.84 -2.12
CA ALA A 171 17.23 -3.23 -3.45
C ALA A 171 18.64 -2.86 -3.94
N PHE A 172 19.08 -3.46 -5.05
CA PHE A 172 20.41 -3.25 -5.60
C PHE A 172 20.39 -3.14 -7.12
N LYS A 173 21.46 -2.60 -7.69
CA LYS A 173 21.61 -2.42 -9.14
C LYS A 173 21.60 -3.75 -9.88
N THR A 174 20.80 -3.81 -10.94
CA THR A 174 20.86 -4.86 -11.96
C THR A 174 21.06 -4.22 -13.33
N GLU A 175 21.34 -5.02 -14.36
CA GLU A 175 21.36 -4.56 -15.76
C GLU A 175 20.06 -3.84 -16.19
N LYS A 176 18.96 -4.06 -15.47
CA LYS A 176 17.63 -3.50 -15.74
C LYS A 176 17.19 -2.48 -14.69
N GLY A 177 18.14 -1.77 -14.06
CA GLY A 177 17.90 -0.81 -12.98
C GLY A 177 17.93 -1.45 -11.59
N ILE A 178 17.57 -0.70 -10.55
CA ILE A 178 17.50 -1.20 -9.18
C ILE A 178 16.33 -2.18 -9.02
N ARG A 179 16.59 -3.37 -8.46
CA ARG A 179 15.56 -4.38 -8.19
C ARG A 179 15.68 -4.96 -6.79
N PRO A 180 14.55 -5.29 -6.15
CA PRO A 180 14.56 -6.06 -4.93
C PRO A 180 15.03 -7.49 -5.20
N GLY A 181 15.98 -7.98 -4.41
CA GLY A 181 16.46 -9.36 -4.44
C GLY A 181 17.15 -9.74 -3.14
N MET A 182 17.19 -11.05 -2.85
CA MET A 182 17.89 -11.60 -1.68
C MET A 182 19.28 -12.14 -2.03
N MET A 183 19.61 -12.15 -3.32
CA MET A 183 20.87 -12.66 -3.86
C MET A 183 21.41 -11.62 -4.83
N VAL A 184 22.71 -11.40 -4.80
CA VAL A 184 23.43 -10.54 -5.76
C VAL A 184 24.21 -11.45 -6.69
N LYS A 185 24.24 -11.11 -7.99
CA LYS A 185 25.01 -11.86 -8.98
C LYS A 185 26.46 -11.36 -8.95
N THR A 186 27.40 -12.22 -8.61
CA THR A 186 28.85 -11.95 -8.72
C THR A 186 29.44 -12.87 -9.78
N GLU A 187 30.08 -12.31 -10.81
CA GLU A 187 30.69 -13.00 -11.96
C GLU A 187 29.72 -14.00 -12.63
N ASP A 188 29.53 -15.22 -12.09
CA ASP A 188 28.60 -16.24 -12.61
C ASP A 188 27.66 -16.88 -11.55
N ILE A 189 27.72 -16.48 -10.28
CA ILE A 189 26.98 -17.12 -9.18
C ILE A 189 26.10 -16.11 -8.43
N TRP A 190 24.88 -16.52 -8.07
CA TRP A 190 24.00 -15.76 -7.20
C TRP A 190 24.35 -16.03 -5.74
N ASN A 191 24.88 -15.03 -5.04
CA ASN A 191 25.28 -15.13 -3.65
C ASN A 191 24.28 -14.40 -2.74
N PRO A 192 23.80 -15.02 -1.65
CA PRO A 192 23.00 -14.32 -0.67
C PRO A 192 23.87 -13.29 0.07
N VAL A 193 23.44 -12.03 0.11
CA VAL A 193 24.10 -11.03 0.94
C VAL A 193 23.72 -11.32 2.40
N LYS A 194 24.73 -11.67 3.20
CA LYS A 194 24.57 -11.96 4.63
C LYS A 194 25.12 -10.78 5.42
N ILE A 195 24.29 -10.23 6.30
CA ILE A 195 24.73 -9.27 7.32
C ILE A 195 25.07 -10.07 8.58
N VAL A 196 26.36 -10.22 8.86
CA VAL A 196 26.88 -10.94 10.03
C VAL A 196 27.58 -9.97 10.98
N HIS A 197 28.23 -8.95 10.46
CA HIS A 197 28.91 -7.89 11.19
C HIS A 197 28.36 -6.52 10.81
N VAL A 198 28.60 -5.52 11.67
CA VAL A 198 28.19 -4.13 11.44
C VAL A 198 28.72 -3.60 10.10
N ASP A 199 30.01 -3.84 9.81
CA ASP A 199 30.67 -3.44 8.56
C ASP A 199 30.03 -4.02 7.30
N ASP A 200 29.26 -5.11 7.42
CA ASP A 200 28.59 -5.71 6.26
C ASP A 200 27.51 -4.79 5.69
N ILE A 201 26.99 -3.82 6.47
CA ILE A 201 26.09 -2.79 5.96
C ILE A 201 26.78 -1.95 4.88
N TYR A 202 27.96 -1.38 5.20
CA TYR A 202 28.71 -0.58 4.26
C TYR A 202 29.26 -1.41 3.09
N ARG A 203 29.80 -2.61 3.36
CA ARG A 203 30.26 -3.53 2.30
C ARG A 203 29.13 -3.88 1.34
N SER A 204 27.90 -4.07 1.84
CA SER A 204 26.76 -4.34 0.97
C SER A 204 26.47 -3.19 0.02
N ALA A 205 26.53 -1.95 0.50
CA ALA A 205 26.37 -0.78 -0.35
C ALA A 205 27.50 -0.67 -1.38
N LYS A 206 28.76 -0.79 -0.93
CA LYS A 206 29.96 -0.57 -1.74
C LYS A 206 30.21 -1.66 -2.78
N ASP A 207 30.11 -2.93 -2.37
CA ASP A 207 30.54 -4.07 -3.18
C ASP A 207 29.39 -4.62 -4.03
N PHE A 208 28.14 -4.38 -3.60
CA PHE A 208 26.94 -4.93 -4.23
C PHE A 208 25.92 -3.89 -4.66
N ASP A 209 26.25 -2.59 -4.58
CA ASP A 209 25.34 -1.51 -4.98
C ASP A 209 23.97 -1.58 -4.27
N VAL A 210 23.97 -2.03 -3.01
CA VAL A 210 22.76 -2.07 -2.17
C VAL A 210 22.38 -0.65 -1.75
N VAL A 211 21.16 -0.25 -2.10
CA VAL A 211 20.57 1.03 -1.69
C VAL A 211 19.66 0.85 -0.49
N GLU A 212 18.89 -0.24 -0.44
CA GLU A 212 17.80 -0.41 0.52
C GLU A 212 17.91 -1.72 1.30
N PHE A 213 17.65 -1.67 2.60
CA PHE A 213 17.61 -2.80 3.54
C PHE A 213 16.18 -3.03 4.06
N ILE A 214 15.59 -4.16 3.68
CA ILE A 214 14.20 -4.52 4.00
C ILE A 214 14.19 -5.86 4.77
N PRO A 215 14.41 -5.83 6.10
CA PRO A 215 14.39 -7.03 6.93
C PRO A 215 13.00 -7.66 7.04
N ALA A 216 12.96 -8.97 7.25
CA ALA A 216 11.75 -9.72 7.58
C ALA A 216 11.18 -9.31 8.95
N VAL A 217 9.85 -9.36 9.09
CA VAL A 217 9.16 -9.01 10.34
C VAL A 217 9.39 -10.04 11.46
N ASN A 218 9.93 -11.21 11.15
CA ASN A 218 10.39 -12.22 12.11
C ASN A 218 11.91 -12.40 12.09
N ARG A 219 12.44 -12.93 13.19
CA ARG A 219 13.83 -13.40 13.27
C ARG A 219 13.97 -14.78 12.60
N LYS A 220 15.16 -15.14 12.12
CA LYS A 220 15.44 -16.38 11.38
C LYS A 220 15.18 -17.64 12.22
N ASP A 221 15.42 -17.54 13.51
CA ASP A 221 15.23 -18.60 14.51
C ASP A 221 13.80 -18.67 15.06
N GLN A 222 12.91 -17.78 14.61
CA GLN A 222 11.54 -17.68 15.12
C GLN A 222 10.50 -18.06 14.06
N GLY A 223 9.56 -18.92 14.46
CA GLY A 223 8.40 -19.32 13.67
C GLY A 223 7.21 -18.37 13.77
N TYR A 224 7.39 -17.19 14.37
CA TYR A 224 6.35 -16.21 14.70
C TYR A 224 6.83 -14.78 14.43
N PRO A 225 5.94 -13.78 14.26
CA PRO A 225 6.35 -12.40 14.07
C PRO A 225 6.98 -11.85 15.35
N SER A 226 8.09 -11.15 15.18
CA SER A 226 8.79 -10.39 16.26
C SER A 226 8.39 -8.91 16.31
N MET A 227 7.56 -8.50 15.35
CA MET A 227 6.92 -7.20 15.28
C MET A 227 5.65 -7.31 14.46
N ILE A 228 4.66 -6.48 14.78
CA ILE A 228 3.50 -6.21 13.95
C ILE A 228 3.71 -4.84 13.30
N THR A 229 3.39 -4.73 12.03
CA THR A 229 3.61 -3.52 11.23
C THR A 229 2.29 -3.00 10.69
N ILE A 230 2.04 -1.70 10.80
CA ILE A 230 0.92 -1.02 10.17
C ILE A 230 1.52 0.02 9.23
N GLU A 231 1.26 -0.10 7.93
CA GLU A 231 1.75 0.87 6.95
C GLU A 231 0.60 1.68 6.39
N THR A 232 0.77 2.99 6.27
CA THR A 232 -0.23 3.86 5.67
C THR A 232 0.20 4.25 4.25
N ASP A 233 -0.44 3.64 3.25
CA ASP A 233 -0.05 3.79 1.84
C ASP A 233 -1.14 4.55 1.06
N PRO A 234 -0.91 5.81 0.67
CA PRO A 234 -1.88 6.54 -0.13
C PRO A 234 -1.91 5.95 -1.54
N GLY A 235 -3.12 5.64 -2.01
CA GLY A 235 -3.34 5.27 -3.41
C GLY A 235 -2.85 6.37 -4.35
N ASP A 236 -2.38 5.97 -5.52
CA ASP A 236 -1.73 6.93 -6.43
C ASP A 236 -2.73 7.99 -6.93
N MET A 237 -4.01 7.64 -7.07
CA MET A 237 -5.06 8.61 -7.43
C MET A 237 -5.47 9.53 -6.31
N LEU A 238 -5.44 9.07 -5.06
CA LEU A 238 -5.63 9.94 -3.91
C LEU A 238 -4.62 11.09 -3.94
N THR A 239 -3.36 10.77 -4.28
CA THR A 239 -2.28 11.77 -4.41
C THR A 239 -2.52 12.74 -5.57
N HIS A 240 -3.01 12.26 -6.71
CA HIS A 240 -3.33 13.12 -7.85
C HIS A 240 -4.51 14.06 -7.55
N VAL A 241 -5.57 13.56 -6.91
CA VAL A 241 -6.80 14.34 -6.64
C VAL A 241 -6.59 15.39 -5.55
N LEU A 242 -5.94 15.02 -4.45
CA LEU A 242 -5.73 15.94 -3.32
C LEU A 242 -4.46 16.78 -3.49
N GLY A 243 -3.50 16.32 -4.29
CA GLY A 243 -2.14 16.82 -4.32
C GLY A 243 -1.30 16.30 -3.16
N ARG A 244 0.01 16.19 -3.40
CA ARG A 244 0.99 15.57 -2.47
C ARG A 244 0.90 16.09 -1.03
N ARG A 245 0.82 17.41 -0.84
CA ARG A 245 0.78 18.03 0.50
C ARG A 245 -0.49 17.65 1.27
N LYS A 246 -1.67 17.74 0.65
CA LYS A 246 -2.93 17.36 1.32
C LYS A 246 -3.01 15.86 1.57
N THR A 247 -2.54 15.03 0.63
CA THR A 247 -2.46 13.59 0.85
C THR A 247 -1.58 13.24 2.03
N TRP A 248 -0.44 13.92 2.19
CA TRP A 248 0.42 13.75 3.35
C TRP A 248 -0.23 14.17 4.66
N VAL A 249 -0.92 15.32 4.68
CA VAL A 249 -1.70 15.78 5.84
C VAL A 249 -2.76 14.76 6.23
N PHE A 250 -3.54 14.27 5.25
CA PHE A 250 -4.55 13.24 5.49
C PHE A 250 -3.93 11.92 5.99
N ASN A 251 -2.80 11.51 5.42
CA ASN A 251 -2.08 10.32 5.87
C ASN A 251 -1.58 10.46 7.32
N THR A 252 -1.00 11.62 7.66
CA THR A 252 -0.49 11.92 9.01
C THR A 252 -1.64 11.97 10.02
N TYR A 253 -2.77 12.56 9.65
CA TYR A 253 -4.00 12.54 10.44
C TYR A 253 -4.48 11.13 10.75
N VAL A 254 -4.56 10.24 9.75
CA VAL A 254 -4.97 8.84 9.96
C VAL A 254 -3.94 8.09 10.82
N THR A 255 -2.66 8.36 10.63
CA THR A 255 -1.57 7.81 11.45
C THR A 255 -1.71 8.22 12.91
N GLU A 256 -2.03 9.49 13.20
CA GLU A 256 -2.34 9.96 14.56
C GLU A 256 -3.53 9.21 15.17
N LYS A 257 -4.60 8.99 14.40
CA LYS A 257 -5.75 8.22 14.88
C LYS A 257 -5.38 6.78 15.22
N ILE A 258 -4.52 6.14 14.42
CA ILE A 258 -4.03 4.78 14.72
C ILE A 258 -3.25 4.77 16.04
N VAL A 259 -2.30 5.69 16.23
CA VAL A 259 -1.47 5.70 17.45
C VAL A 259 -2.26 6.08 18.70
N ASN A 260 -3.32 6.89 18.56
CA ASN A 260 -4.24 7.18 19.67
C ASN A 260 -5.00 5.94 20.12
N ILE A 261 -5.43 5.07 19.19
CA ILE A 261 -6.02 3.77 19.55
C ILE A 261 -4.97 2.94 20.30
N LEU A 262 -3.76 2.84 19.77
CA LEU A 262 -2.71 2.05 20.43
C LEU A 262 -2.42 2.57 21.85
N ASP A 263 -2.38 3.89 22.06
CA ASP A 263 -2.24 4.52 23.38
C ASP A 263 -3.41 4.18 24.33
N GLN A 264 -4.66 4.26 23.85
CA GLN A 264 -5.84 3.94 24.66
C GLN A 264 -5.81 2.50 25.20
N TYR A 265 -5.21 1.60 24.44
CA TYR A 265 -5.03 0.20 24.81
C TYR A 265 -3.66 -0.09 25.44
N ASN A 266 -2.84 0.93 25.74
CA ASN A 266 -1.48 0.79 26.27
C ASN A 266 -0.59 -0.15 25.43
N ILE A 267 -0.76 -0.16 24.12
CA ILE A 267 0.08 -0.92 23.20
C ILE A 267 1.28 -0.04 22.83
N HIS A 268 2.49 -0.49 23.15
CA HIS A 268 3.71 0.22 22.78
C HIS A 268 4.00 0.10 21.29
N TYR A 269 4.40 1.21 20.67
CA TYR A 269 4.75 1.29 19.25
C TYR A 269 5.87 2.31 19.00
N THR A 270 6.40 2.25 17.80
CA THR A 270 7.23 3.32 17.21
C THR A 270 6.64 3.72 15.87
N VAL A 271 6.88 4.97 15.46
CA VAL A 271 6.43 5.47 14.16
C VAL A 271 7.64 5.97 13.39
N LYS A 272 7.69 5.68 12.10
CA LYS A 272 8.72 6.20 11.20
C LYS A 272 8.15 6.58 9.85
N PHE A 273 8.70 7.61 9.24
CA PHE A 273 8.48 7.89 7.83
C PHE A 273 9.08 6.75 7.02
N SER A 274 8.34 6.28 6.00
CA SER A 274 8.79 5.15 5.18
C SER A 274 10.02 5.49 4.34
N GLY A 275 10.32 6.76 4.09
CA GLY A 275 11.26 7.18 3.05
C GLY A 275 10.56 7.42 1.71
N ASN A 276 9.24 7.26 1.60
CA ASN A 276 8.50 7.56 0.36
C ASN A 276 7.25 8.42 0.60
N LYS A 277 6.09 7.78 0.73
CA LYS A 277 4.77 8.45 0.75
C LYS A 277 3.93 8.18 2.01
N GLY A 278 4.47 7.41 2.96
CA GLY A 278 3.67 6.86 4.05
C GLY A 278 4.39 6.75 5.39
N TRP A 279 3.62 6.41 6.42
CA TRP A 279 4.10 6.12 7.76
C TRP A 279 4.14 4.62 7.99
N HIS A 280 5.16 4.14 8.69
CA HIS A 280 5.20 2.79 9.23
C HIS A 280 5.09 2.89 10.74
N ILE A 281 4.11 2.19 11.32
CA ILE A 281 3.95 2.00 12.75
C ILE A 281 4.42 0.59 13.07
N ILE A 282 5.39 0.46 13.97
CA ILE A 282 6.00 -0.81 14.34
C ILE A 282 5.66 -1.08 15.79
N ILE A 283 5.03 -2.22 16.02
CA ILE A 283 4.63 -2.71 17.34
C ILE A 283 5.55 -3.89 17.64
N PRO A 284 6.63 -3.71 18.42
CA PRO A 284 7.54 -4.80 18.73
C PRO A 284 6.84 -5.79 19.66
N VAL A 285 6.72 -7.06 19.25
CA VAL A 285 5.98 -8.08 20.00
C VAL A 285 6.48 -9.47 19.66
N GLU A 286 6.61 -10.34 20.65
CA GLU A 286 6.87 -11.77 20.43
C GLU A 286 5.55 -12.56 20.47
N LEU A 287 4.79 -12.54 19.38
CA LEU A 287 3.50 -13.23 19.32
C LEU A 287 3.69 -14.73 19.07
N LYS A 288 4.16 -15.47 20.09
CA LYS A 288 4.48 -16.91 19.99
C LYS A 288 3.25 -17.77 19.73
N GLU A 289 2.12 -17.38 20.31
CA GLU A 289 0.85 -18.07 20.23
C GLU A 289 -0.27 -17.08 19.89
N PRO A 290 -1.40 -17.54 19.32
CA PRO A 290 -2.58 -16.70 19.13
C PRO A 290 -3.11 -16.16 20.46
N LEU A 291 -3.61 -14.93 20.43
CA LEU A 291 -4.25 -14.27 21.57
C LEU A 291 -5.48 -15.06 22.05
N GLN A 292 -5.70 -15.14 23.36
CA GLN A 292 -6.77 -15.92 23.98
C GLN A 292 -8.16 -15.49 23.51
N VAL A 293 -8.42 -14.18 23.40
CA VAL A 293 -9.70 -13.67 22.90
C VAL A 293 -9.91 -14.09 21.45
N TYR A 294 -8.86 -14.03 20.64
CA TYR A 294 -8.90 -14.50 19.26
C TYR A 294 -9.25 -16.00 19.18
N GLN A 295 -8.60 -16.84 19.99
CA GLN A 295 -8.87 -18.27 20.07
C GLN A 295 -10.33 -18.55 20.44
N LYS A 296 -10.87 -17.87 21.47
CA LYS A 296 -12.27 -18.00 21.90
C LYS A 296 -13.25 -17.62 20.77
N VAL A 297 -12.93 -16.60 19.99
CA VAL A 297 -13.76 -16.18 18.85
C VAL A 297 -13.76 -17.25 17.75
N VAL A 298 -12.60 -17.79 17.41
CA VAL A 298 -12.48 -18.87 16.42
C VAL A 298 -13.24 -20.12 16.88
N GLU A 299 -13.08 -20.52 18.14
CA GLU A 299 -13.81 -21.65 18.72
C GLU A 299 -15.32 -21.45 18.67
N ALA A 300 -15.81 -20.24 18.98
CA ALA A 300 -17.24 -19.93 18.90
C ALA A 300 -17.80 -20.02 17.47
N ILE A 301 -17.04 -19.58 16.45
CA ILE A 301 -17.44 -19.69 15.04
C ILE A 301 -17.51 -21.16 14.63
N VAL A 302 -16.44 -21.92 14.92
CA VAL A 302 -16.33 -23.35 14.57
C VAL A 302 -17.44 -24.14 15.25
N ASN A 303 -17.65 -23.94 16.55
CA ASN A 303 -18.70 -24.64 17.28
C ASN A 303 -20.08 -24.32 16.69
N LYS A 304 -20.36 -23.05 16.33
CA LYS A 304 -21.67 -22.64 15.78
C LYS A 304 -21.98 -23.34 14.47
N GLU A 305 -21.00 -23.43 13.57
CA GLU A 305 -21.16 -24.10 12.28
C GLU A 305 -21.41 -25.61 12.44
N LEU A 306 -20.80 -26.22 13.47
CA LEU A 306 -20.96 -27.64 13.77
C LEU A 306 -22.23 -27.95 14.57
N GLY A 307 -22.72 -27.02 15.40
CA GLY A 307 -23.87 -27.22 16.29
C GLY A 307 -25.18 -27.48 15.56
N SER A 308 -25.31 -27.02 14.32
CA SER A 308 -26.48 -27.27 13.46
C SER A 308 -26.46 -28.60 12.70
N LEU A 309 -25.36 -29.36 12.78
CA LEU A 309 -25.21 -30.64 12.08
C LEU A 309 -25.56 -31.82 12.99
N PRO A 310 -26.16 -32.91 12.46
CA PRO A 310 -26.25 -34.20 13.15
C PRO A 310 -24.86 -34.69 13.60
N ASP A 311 -24.76 -35.41 14.72
CA ASP A 311 -23.47 -35.87 15.29
C ASP A 311 -22.64 -36.71 14.31
N GLU A 312 -23.31 -37.48 13.45
CA GLU A 312 -22.72 -38.28 12.38
C GLU A 312 -22.18 -37.46 11.21
N GLU A 313 -22.68 -36.23 11.02
CA GLU A 313 -22.21 -35.29 10.00
C GLU A 313 -21.16 -34.30 10.55
N LYS A 314 -21.08 -34.14 11.87
CA LYS A 314 -20.07 -33.27 12.51
C LYS A 314 -18.65 -33.71 12.21
N VAL A 315 -18.35 -35.01 12.21
CA VAL A 315 -16.99 -35.51 11.91
C VAL A 315 -16.63 -35.29 10.44
N PRO A 316 -17.47 -35.65 9.44
CA PRO A 316 -17.26 -35.30 8.03
C PRO A 316 -17.21 -33.80 7.76
N ALA A 317 -18.04 -32.98 8.40
CA ALA A 317 -18.04 -31.52 8.23
C ALA A 317 -16.87 -30.86 8.95
N MET A 318 -16.42 -31.39 10.10
CA MET A 318 -15.11 -31.08 10.64
C MET A 318 -14.05 -31.46 9.60
N MET A 319 -14.14 -32.63 8.96
CA MET A 319 -13.19 -33.08 7.93
C MET A 319 -13.26 -32.33 6.59
N ALA A 320 -14.37 -31.64 6.27
CA ALA A 320 -14.57 -30.80 5.08
C ALA A 320 -14.28 -29.31 5.36
N ASN A 321 -14.69 -28.83 6.54
CA ASN A 321 -14.09 -27.78 7.40
C ASN A 321 -12.56 -27.76 7.24
N VAL A 322 -11.94 -28.81 7.81
CA VAL A 322 -10.95 -29.73 7.19
C VAL A 322 -10.17 -29.30 5.94
N MET A 323 -10.88 -29.26 4.82
CA MET A 323 -10.33 -29.11 3.48
C MET A 323 -10.47 -27.67 2.97
N GLN A 324 -11.29 -26.82 3.61
CA GLN A 324 -11.16 -25.37 3.57
C GLN A 324 -10.16 -24.83 4.65
N LEU A 325 -9.55 -25.69 5.49
CA LEU A 325 -8.62 -25.30 6.58
C LEU A 325 -7.24 -24.78 6.14
N GLU A 326 -6.96 -24.47 4.87
CA GLU A 326 -5.79 -23.60 4.65
C GLU A 326 -5.94 -22.31 5.48
N ASP A 327 -7.18 -21.85 5.72
CA ASP A 327 -7.50 -20.74 6.62
C ASP A 327 -7.65 -21.11 8.13
N VAL A 328 -8.04 -22.32 8.51
CA VAL A 328 -8.15 -22.66 9.96
C VAL A 328 -6.81 -23.04 10.58
N LYS A 329 -5.88 -23.67 9.83
CA LYS A 329 -4.47 -23.72 10.26
C LYS A 329 -3.90 -22.31 10.40
N SER A 330 -4.36 -21.38 9.55
CA SER A 330 -3.98 -19.97 9.66
C SER A 330 -4.53 -19.32 10.92
N TYR A 331 -5.66 -19.75 11.50
CA TYR A 331 -6.14 -19.20 12.78
C TYR A 331 -5.23 -19.48 13.98
N LYS A 332 -4.40 -20.53 13.91
CA LYS A 332 -3.34 -20.77 14.89
C LYS A 332 -2.00 -20.15 14.50
N ASP A 333 -1.87 -19.62 13.28
CA ASP A 333 -0.69 -18.95 12.78
C ASP A 333 -0.62 -17.52 13.35
N PRO A 334 0.38 -17.20 14.18
CA PRO A 334 0.53 -15.85 14.73
C PRO A 334 0.64 -14.74 13.67
N PHE A 335 1.17 -15.04 12.47
CA PHE A 335 1.20 -14.06 11.37
C PHE A 335 -0.21 -13.74 10.85
N PHE A 336 -1.13 -14.70 10.88
CA PHE A 336 -2.52 -14.43 10.53
C PHE A 336 -3.19 -13.55 11.59
N VAL A 337 -2.99 -13.86 12.88
CA VAL A 337 -3.51 -13.04 13.99
C VAL A 337 -3.01 -11.60 13.89
N ALA A 338 -1.71 -11.41 13.63
CA ALA A 338 -1.12 -10.10 13.39
C ALA A 338 -1.82 -9.34 12.25
N ARG A 339 -2.08 -10.00 11.11
CA ARG A 339 -2.83 -9.37 9.99
C ARG A 339 -4.23 -8.96 10.38
N ARG A 340 -4.99 -9.85 11.04
CA ARG A 340 -6.37 -9.57 11.45
C ARG A 340 -6.47 -8.46 12.50
N PHE A 341 -5.46 -8.35 13.38
CA PHE A 341 -5.35 -7.23 14.31
C PHE A 341 -5.24 -5.89 13.56
N VAL A 342 -4.38 -5.81 12.54
CA VAL A 342 -4.24 -4.58 11.72
C VAL A 342 -5.51 -4.29 10.91
N ASP A 343 -6.16 -5.31 10.34
CA ASP A 343 -7.46 -5.17 9.66
C ASP A 343 -8.51 -4.54 10.60
N LEU A 344 -8.54 -4.99 11.87
CA LEU A 344 -9.47 -4.45 12.87
C LEU A 344 -9.14 -3.02 13.29
N ILE A 345 -7.85 -2.67 13.43
CA ILE A 345 -7.45 -1.28 13.65
C ILE A 345 -7.97 -0.41 12.49
N GLY A 346 -7.77 -0.85 11.24
CA GLY A 346 -8.26 -0.11 10.09
C GLY A 346 -9.78 0.03 10.04
N ALA A 347 -10.51 -1.04 10.35
CA ALA A 347 -11.97 -1.03 10.46
C ALA A 347 -12.45 -0.10 11.58
N HIS A 348 -11.77 -0.10 12.73
CA HIS A 348 -12.08 0.81 13.83
C HIS A 348 -11.95 2.27 13.38
N ILE A 349 -10.84 2.61 12.72
CA ILE A 349 -10.66 3.97 12.19
C ILE A 349 -11.81 4.33 11.25
N MET A 350 -12.11 3.45 10.28
CA MET A 350 -13.16 3.67 9.27
C MET A 350 -14.53 4.00 9.88
N PHE A 351 -14.92 3.33 10.96
CA PHE A 351 -16.29 3.41 11.50
C PHE A 351 -16.44 4.30 12.75
N TYR A 352 -15.34 4.62 13.43
CA TYR A 352 -15.38 5.30 14.72
C TYR A 352 -14.57 6.60 14.77
N GLU A 353 -13.44 6.68 14.06
CA GLU A 353 -12.44 7.74 14.32
C GLU A 353 -12.40 8.88 13.29
N LEU A 354 -13.13 8.77 12.18
CA LEU A 354 -13.11 9.78 11.10
C LEU A 354 -14.19 10.87 11.23
N THR A 355 -14.79 11.06 12.41
CA THR A 355 -15.88 12.03 12.61
C THR A 355 -15.46 13.49 12.37
N ASP A 356 -14.18 13.79 12.60
CA ASP A 356 -13.53 15.09 12.45
C ASP A 356 -12.66 15.19 11.18
N ILE A 357 -12.86 14.32 10.18
CA ILE A 357 -12.09 14.33 8.92
C ILE A 357 -12.16 15.68 8.17
N HIS A 358 -13.22 16.45 8.40
CA HIS A 358 -13.41 17.77 7.82
C HIS A 358 -12.38 18.82 8.28
N THR A 359 -11.64 18.53 9.37
CA THR A 359 -10.52 19.34 9.85
C THR A 359 -9.30 19.26 8.92
N VAL A 360 -9.20 18.19 8.11
CA VAL A 360 -8.06 17.94 7.21
C VAL A 360 -8.46 17.86 5.73
N LEU A 361 -9.70 17.47 5.43
CA LEU A 361 -10.25 17.43 4.08
C LEU A 361 -11.48 18.33 3.98
N THR A 362 -11.49 19.27 3.05
CA THR A 362 -12.67 20.12 2.83
C THR A 362 -13.82 19.31 2.23
N LEU A 363 -15.05 19.82 2.33
CA LEU A 363 -16.21 19.20 1.65
C LEU A 363 -15.98 19.06 0.13
N ASN A 364 -15.25 20.00 -0.49
CA ASN A 364 -14.90 19.90 -1.91
C ASN A 364 -13.89 18.78 -2.17
N ASP A 365 -12.92 18.58 -1.28
CA ASP A 365 -11.99 17.44 -1.38
C ASP A 365 -12.76 16.12 -1.29
N LEU A 366 -13.66 15.98 -0.31
CA LEU A 366 -14.52 14.79 -0.16
C LEU A 366 -15.43 14.60 -1.37
N ARG A 367 -16.03 15.66 -1.91
CA ARG A 367 -16.83 15.59 -3.14
C ARG A 367 -16.02 15.11 -4.33
N ARG A 368 -14.78 15.57 -4.51
CA ARG A 368 -13.89 15.10 -5.58
C ARG A 368 -13.56 13.61 -5.45
N LEU A 369 -13.49 13.10 -4.22
CA LEU A 369 -13.36 11.67 -3.96
C LEU A 369 -14.68 10.90 -4.21
N CYS A 370 -15.83 11.45 -3.80
CA CYS A 370 -17.17 10.82 -3.94
C CYS A 370 -17.71 10.78 -5.38
N LEU A 371 -17.57 11.86 -6.16
CA LEU A 371 -18.21 12.04 -7.47
C LEU A 371 -17.75 11.01 -8.52
N ARG A 372 -16.83 10.11 -8.15
CA ARG A 372 -16.24 9.09 -9.01
C ARG A 372 -16.55 7.65 -8.59
N VAL A 373 -17.29 7.45 -7.49
CA VAL A 373 -17.73 6.11 -7.04
C VAL A 373 -19.12 5.74 -7.58
N SER A 374 -19.90 6.71 -8.04
CA SER A 374 -21.21 6.45 -8.66
C SER A 374 -21.18 6.85 -10.13
N PRO A 375 -21.32 5.91 -11.10
CA PRO A 375 -21.55 6.26 -12.49
C PRO A 375 -22.97 6.83 -12.59
N VAL A 376 -23.16 8.09 -12.21
CA VAL A 376 -24.43 8.78 -12.48
C VAL A 376 -24.49 8.96 -13.99
N CYS A 377 -25.41 8.25 -14.63
CA CYS A 377 -25.58 8.34 -16.06
C CYS A 377 -25.90 9.81 -16.40
N ARG A 378 -25.11 10.42 -17.29
CA ARG A 378 -25.29 11.82 -17.71
C ARG A 378 -26.69 12.09 -18.27
N GLU A 379 -27.38 11.05 -18.76
CA GLU A 379 -28.79 11.12 -19.16
C GLU A 379 -29.74 11.38 -17.99
N ASP A 380 -29.45 10.93 -16.77
CA ASP A 380 -30.24 11.25 -15.57
C ASP A 380 -29.99 12.67 -15.09
N LEU A 381 -28.78 13.20 -15.29
CA LEU A 381 -28.44 14.60 -15.00
C LEU A 381 -29.08 15.56 -16.02
N LEU A 382 -29.06 15.21 -17.30
CA LEU A 382 -29.67 16.00 -18.37
C LEU A 382 -31.19 15.95 -18.36
N ARG A 383 -31.80 14.82 -17.95
CA ARG A 383 -33.26 14.71 -17.76
C ARG A 383 -33.78 15.50 -16.55
N ARG A 384 -32.94 15.82 -15.58
CA ARG A 384 -33.35 16.47 -14.32
C ARG A 384 -33.23 18.00 -14.32
N GLY A 385 -32.87 18.61 -15.45
CA GLY A 385 -32.77 20.07 -15.55
C GLY A 385 -31.54 20.62 -14.83
N SER A 386 -31.05 21.76 -15.32
CA SER A 386 -29.75 22.37 -15.04
C SER A 386 -29.50 22.86 -13.60
N ASP A 387 -30.35 22.54 -12.62
CA ASP A 387 -30.32 23.18 -11.29
C ASP A 387 -29.93 22.25 -10.14
N ILE A 388 -29.31 21.09 -10.39
CA ILE A 388 -28.83 20.23 -9.29
C ILE A 388 -27.64 20.86 -8.53
N TYR A 389 -26.88 21.77 -9.14
CA TYR A 389 -25.82 22.48 -8.43
C TYR A 389 -26.34 23.51 -7.42
N ASP A 390 -27.54 24.08 -7.67
CA ASP A 390 -28.15 25.12 -6.82
C ASP A 390 -29.24 24.60 -5.88
N THR A 391 -29.76 23.37 -6.06
CA THR A 391 -30.88 22.85 -5.24
C THR A 391 -30.52 21.78 -4.21
N VAL A 392 -29.26 21.34 -4.12
CA VAL A 392 -28.82 20.49 -2.98
C VAL A 392 -28.42 21.37 -1.79
N HIS A 393 -29.38 22.16 -1.31
CA HIS A 393 -29.34 22.87 -0.03
C HIS A 393 -29.86 22.01 1.14
N GLY A 394 -30.08 20.72 0.94
CA GLY A 394 -30.24 19.75 2.02
C GLY A 394 -28.87 19.30 2.54
N PRO A 395 -28.72 18.96 3.84
CA PRO A 395 -27.49 18.35 4.33
C PRO A 395 -27.29 17.06 3.55
N VAL A 396 -26.36 17.07 2.59
CA VAL A 396 -25.86 15.84 2.00
C VAL A 396 -25.32 15.08 3.20
N LYS A 397 -26.02 14.03 3.64
CA LYS A 397 -25.41 12.95 4.40
C LYS A 397 -24.39 12.34 3.45
N VAL A 398 -23.24 12.99 3.35
CA VAL A 398 -22.03 12.36 2.86
C VAL A 398 -21.76 11.34 3.96
N GLU A 399 -22.31 10.14 3.83
CA GLU A 399 -21.66 8.98 4.42
C GLU A 399 -20.22 9.13 3.98
N ILE A 400 -19.33 9.37 4.96
CA ILE A 400 -17.93 9.70 4.69
C ILE A 400 -17.49 8.67 3.65
N PRO A 401 -17.15 9.09 2.41
CA PRO A 401 -16.71 8.14 1.40
C PRO A 401 -15.68 7.29 2.07
N GLN A 402 -15.69 5.98 1.85
CA GLN A 402 -14.65 5.12 2.40
C GLN A 402 -13.31 5.53 1.78
N VAL A 403 -12.70 6.56 2.35
CA VAL A 403 -11.42 7.16 2.00
C VAL A 403 -10.29 6.30 2.52
N LEU A 404 -10.61 5.24 3.27
CA LEU A 404 -9.68 4.23 3.73
C LEU A 404 -10.00 2.88 3.10
N SER A 405 -8.94 2.09 2.93
CA SER A 405 -9.01 0.69 2.57
C SER A 405 -8.21 -0.12 3.59
N ILE A 406 -8.64 -1.34 3.87
CA ILE A 406 -7.87 -2.35 4.62
C ILE A 406 -7.48 -3.52 3.71
N ASN A 407 -7.93 -3.54 2.45
CA ASN A 407 -7.61 -4.58 1.50
C ASN A 407 -6.33 -4.26 0.69
N PRO A 408 -5.19 -4.90 0.99
CA PRO A 408 -3.96 -4.65 0.24
C PRO A 408 -3.96 -5.30 -1.14
N TYR A 409 -4.88 -6.22 -1.45
CA TYR A 409 -4.84 -7.03 -2.67
C TYR A 409 -5.52 -6.34 -3.85
N SER A 410 -6.55 -5.52 -3.60
CA SER A 410 -7.27 -4.83 -4.66
C SER A 410 -6.70 -3.43 -4.91
N LYS A 411 -5.55 -3.36 -5.59
CA LYS A 411 -4.88 -2.08 -5.94
C LYS A 411 -5.86 -1.07 -6.55
N PHE A 412 -6.74 -1.53 -7.45
CA PHE A 412 -7.75 -0.70 -8.12
C PHE A 412 -8.75 -0.06 -7.13
N ARG A 413 -9.34 -0.86 -6.24
CA ARG A 413 -10.35 -0.36 -5.28
C ARG A 413 -9.76 0.64 -4.29
N ARG A 414 -8.45 0.57 -4.03
CA ARG A 414 -7.75 1.46 -3.10
C ARG A 414 -7.08 2.68 -3.75
N GLN A 415 -7.19 2.90 -5.07
CA GLN A 415 -6.47 4.00 -5.74
C GLN A 415 -6.83 5.39 -5.22
N PHE A 416 -8.08 5.60 -4.85
CA PHE A 416 -8.60 6.84 -4.26
C PHE A 416 -8.67 6.80 -2.74
N LYS A 417 -8.11 5.75 -2.13
CA LYS A 417 -8.17 5.51 -0.70
C LYS A 417 -6.77 5.56 -0.11
N LEU A 418 -6.68 5.86 1.17
CA LEU A 418 -5.51 5.60 1.97
C LEU A 418 -5.61 4.16 2.50
N LEU A 419 -4.64 3.32 2.15
CA LEU A 419 -4.60 1.96 2.64
C LEU A 419 -3.97 1.92 4.03
N ILE A 420 -4.59 1.16 4.93
CA ILE A 420 -3.98 0.67 6.16
C ILE A 420 -3.51 -0.76 5.85
N ASP A 421 -2.22 -0.89 5.51
CA ASP A 421 -1.64 -2.10 4.93
C ASP A 421 -1.12 -3.04 6.02
N HIS A 422 -1.59 -4.28 5.97
CA HIS A 422 -1.19 -5.36 6.85
C HIS A 422 -0.29 -6.39 6.14
N SER A 423 0.08 -6.16 4.88
CA SER A 423 0.70 -7.16 3.99
C SER A 423 2.10 -7.60 4.43
N SER A 424 2.81 -6.74 5.17
CA SER A 424 4.10 -7.03 5.80
C SER A 424 3.99 -8.00 6.99
N ASN A 425 2.80 -8.25 7.54
CA ASN A 425 2.60 -9.19 8.65
C ASN A 425 2.45 -10.66 8.18
N LYS A 426 2.95 -11.01 6.99
CA LYS A 426 3.04 -12.40 6.53
C LYS A 426 4.34 -13.02 7.01
N LYS A 427 4.41 -14.36 7.00
CA LYS A 427 5.66 -15.07 7.33
C LYS A 427 6.88 -14.56 6.56
N GLU A 428 6.69 -14.29 5.26
CA GLU A 428 7.75 -13.76 4.40
C GLU A 428 7.66 -12.24 4.20
N GLY A 429 6.84 -11.57 5.02
CA GLY A 429 6.65 -10.15 5.00
C GLY A 429 7.88 -9.41 5.51
N LYS A 430 8.12 -8.22 4.95
CA LYS A 430 9.34 -7.47 5.15
C LYS A 430 9.00 -6.00 5.22
N LEU A 431 9.67 -5.28 6.11
CA LEU A 431 9.48 -3.85 6.29
C LEU A 431 10.83 -3.16 6.13
N ARG A 432 10.86 -2.02 5.42
CA ARG A 432 12.09 -1.21 5.32
C ARG A 432 12.60 -0.86 6.71
N SER A 433 13.89 -1.04 6.95
CA SER A 433 14.51 -0.71 8.23
C SER A 433 14.54 0.81 8.47
N VAL A 434 14.59 1.23 9.74
CA VAL A 434 14.91 2.63 10.07
C VAL A 434 16.33 2.95 9.57
N LEU A 435 16.55 4.18 9.14
CA LEU A 435 17.78 4.66 8.51
C LEU A 435 18.15 4.01 7.17
N SER A 436 17.32 3.12 6.61
CA SER A 436 17.52 2.63 5.25
C SER A 436 17.06 3.68 4.24
N LEU A 437 17.83 3.88 3.17
CA LEU A 437 17.41 4.62 1.99
C LEU A 437 16.29 3.88 1.26
N HIS A 438 15.40 4.63 0.61
CA HIS A 438 14.43 4.12 -0.33
C HIS A 438 14.94 4.27 -1.75
N SER A 439 15.01 3.15 -2.47
CA SER A 439 15.56 3.10 -3.83
C SER A 439 14.84 3.96 -4.86
N GLY A 440 13.55 4.27 -4.66
CA GLY A 440 12.76 5.07 -5.61
C GLY A 440 12.74 6.57 -5.34
N SER A 441 13.02 7.02 -4.12
CA SER A 441 12.96 8.45 -3.74
C SER A 441 14.31 9.02 -3.33
N GLY A 442 15.29 8.17 -3.03
CA GLY A 442 16.56 8.56 -2.44
C GLY A 442 16.48 9.06 -1.00
N LEU A 443 15.30 9.00 -0.35
CA LEU A 443 15.13 9.48 1.03
C LEU A 443 15.36 8.37 2.04
N VAL A 444 15.80 8.76 3.23
CA VAL A 444 16.00 7.88 4.38
C VAL A 444 14.69 7.64 5.12
N SER A 445 14.45 6.40 5.56
CA SER A 445 13.39 6.12 6.52
C SER A 445 13.77 6.63 7.92
N ILE A 446 13.13 7.69 8.41
CA ILE A 446 13.47 8.34 9.69
C ILE A 446 12.36 8.17 10.73
N PRO A 447 12.66 8.05 12.03
CA PRO A 447 11.64 8.05 13.08
C PRO A 447 10.79 9.33 13.09
N ALA A 448 9.55 9.20 13.54
CA ALA A 448 8.67 10.34 13.78
C ALA A 448 8.97 11.00 15.13
N VAL A 449 8.89 12.33 15.16
CA VAL A 449 8.89 13.16 16.35
C VAL A 449 7.52 13.03 17.01
N LEU A 450 7.46 12.38 18.17
CA LEU A 450 6.22 12.17 18.92
C LEU A 450 6.27 12.93 20.24
N TYR A 451 5.12 13.49 20.65
CA TYR A 451 4.95 14.10 21.97
C TYR A 451 3.59 13.71 22.56
N LYS A 452 3.45 13.84 23.88
CA LYS A 452 2.19 13.57 24.58
C LYS A 452 1.43 14.88 24.79
N ASP A 453 0.15 14.89 24.42
CA ASP A 453 -0.80 15.97 24.67
C ASP A 453 -2.08 15.35 25.26
N ASN A 454 -2.45 15.75 26.47
CA ASN A 454 -3.59 15.19 27.23
C ASN A 454 -3.58 13.65 27.31
N GLY A 455 -2.41 13.03 27.47
CA GLY A 455 -2.24 11.57 27.55
C GLY A 455 -2.20 10.85 26.20
N LEU A 456 -2.55 11.51 25.10
CA LEU A 456 -2.54 10.98 23.75
C LEU A 456 -1.26 11.39 23.01
N THR A 457 -0.73 10.50 22.18
CA THR A 457 0.43 10.78 21.35
C THR A 457 0.03 11.61 20.14
N LYS A 458 0.84 12.63 19.86
CA LYS A 458 0.75 13.50 18.70
C LYS A 458 2.03 13.46 17.90
N ILE A 459 1.90 13.60 16.59
CA ILE A 459 3.03 13.80 15.68
C ILE A 459 3.35 15.29 15.69
N ASP A 460 4.63 15.65 15.84
CA ASP A 460 5.07 17.05 15.79
C ASP A 460 4.50 17.77 14.58
N GLN A 461 3.91 18.95 14.81
CA GLN A 461 3.20 19.69 13.78
C GLN A 461 4.07 20.00 12.56
N ARG A 462 5.39 20.12 12.70
CA ARG A 462 6.31 20.32 11.57
C ARG A 462 6.34 19.09 10.65
N MET A 463 6.17 17.89 11.21
CA MET A 463 6.10 16.66 10.41
C MET A 463 4.80 16.50 9.63
N TRP A 464 3.79 17.35 9.87
CA TRP A 464 2.62 17.46 9.01
C TRP A 464 2.92 18.19 7.68
N ASP A 465 4.07 18.87 7.58
CA ASP A 465 4.58 19.38 6.31
C ASP A 465 5.48 18.34 5.63
N TYR A 466 5.05 17.86 4.47
CA TYR A 466 5.80 16.89 3.69
C TYR A 466 7.18 17.41 3.27
N ASP A 467 7.30 18.71 2.96
CA ASP A 467 8.57 19.27 2.50
C ASP A 467 9.59 19.29 3.65
N PHE A 468 9.15 19.57 4.88
CA PHE A 468 9.97 19.44 6.09
C PHE A 468 10.42 17.99 6.31
N VAL A 469 9.51 17.01 6.20
CA VAL A 469 9.87 15.60 6.39
C VAL A 469 10.83 15.12 5.31
N ARG A 470 10.63 15.53 4.05
CA ARG A 470 11.53 15.21 2.95
C ARG A 470 12.93 15.78 3.17
N ASP A 471 13.02 17.03 3.60
CA ASP A 471 14.27 17.70 3.92
C ASP A 471 14.98 17.02 5.11
N LEU A 472 14.24 16.69 6.17
CA LEU A 472 14.75 15.93 7.32
C LEU A 472 15.22 14.51 6.93
N ALA A 473 14.58 13.89 5.95
CA ALA A 473 14.91 12.56 5.43
C ALA A 473 15.98 12.59 4.32
N ASN A 474 16.56 13.75 4.00
CA ASN A 474 17.66 13.84 3.04
C ASN A 474 18.89 13.07 3.56
N PRO A 475 19.54 12.21 2.77
CA PRO A 475 20.65 11.38 3.23
C PRO A 475 21.84 12.16 3.78
N GLU A 476 22.22 13.27 3.13
CA GLU A 476 23.33 14.10 3.60
C GLU A 476 23.01 14.75 4.93
N ARG A 477 21.78 15.28 5.06
CA ARG A 477 21.33 15.86 6.32
C ARG A 477 21.25 14.81 7.45
N VAL A 478 20.71 13.63 7.18
CA VAL A 478 20.66 12.55 8.17
C VAL A 478 22.07 12.12 8.57
N TYR A 479 22.99 12.00 7.61
CA TYR A 479 24.40 11.71 7.88
C TYR A 479 25.01 12.76 8.81
N ASP A 480 24.86 14.04 8.48
CA ASP A 480 25.41 15.14 9.28
C ASP A 480 24.80 15.19 10.69
N LEU A 481 23.50 14.89 10.82
CA LEU A 481 22.81 14.85 12.12
C LEU A 481 23.26 13.67 13.00
N ILE A 482 23.58 12.53 12.39
CA ILE A 482 23.92 11.30 13.12
C ILE A 482 25.44 11.16 13.37
N GLU A 483 26.26 11.48 12.38
CA GLU A 483 27.72 11.29 12.41
C GLU A 483 28.50 12.59 12.62
N GLY A 484 27.91 13.76 12.34
CA GLY A 484 28.60 15.05 12.43
C GLY A 484 29.03 15.39 13.86
N GLU A 485 30.04 16.26 14.04
CA GLU A 485 30.60 16.60 15.35
C GLU A 485 29.91 17.77 16.07
N LYS A 486 29.12 18.63 15.40
CA LYS A 486 28.69 19.93 15.96
C LYS A 486 27.30 20.42 15.55
N THR A 487 26.23 19.93 16.17
CA THR A 487 24.96 20.66 16.21
C THR A 487 24.31 20.49 17.58
N ASP A 488 23.87 21.58 18.21
CA ASP A 488 23.11 21.53 19.46
C ASP A 488 21.75 20.80 19.29
N ASP A 489 21.33 20.56 18.05
CA ASP A 489 20.17 19.77 17.64
C ASP A 489 20.42 18.25 17.56
N LYS A 490 21.64 17.79 17.89
CA LYS A 490 22.16 16.42 17.67
C LYS A 490 21.34 15.26 18.23
N TYR A 491 20.55 15.50 19.26
CA TYR A 491 20.07 14.39 20.09
C TYR A 491 18.71 13.85 19.68
N PHE A 492 17.89 14.61 18.96
CA PHE A 492 16.50 14.21 18.82
C PHE A 492 16.31 12.96 17.94
N LEU A 493 16.91 12.90 16.75
CA LEU A 493 16.78 11.71 15.89
C LEU A 493 17.48 10.50 16.49
N LEU A 494 18.69 10.67 17.04
CA LEU A 494 19.45 9.58 17.67
C LEU A 494 18.73 8.99 18.88
N ASP A 495 18.15 9.83 19.74
CA ASP A 495 17.38 9.38 20.90
C ASP A 495 16.10 8.66 20.48
N LEU A 496 15.47 9.08 19.39
CA LEU A 496 14.31 8.36 18.84
C LEU A 496 14.67 6.99 18.27
N VAL A 497 15.83 6.88 17.62
CA VAL A 497 16.27 5.60 17.06
C VAL A 497 16.68 4.62 18.16
N LYS A 498 17.26 5.09 19.26
CA LYS A 498 17.72 4.24 20.37
C LYS A 498 16.60 3.70 21.28
N LYS A 499 15.38 4.25 21.23
CA LYS A 499 14.22 3.84 22.06
C LYS A 499 13.46 2.59 21.55
N TRP A 500 14.15 1.68 20.87
CA TRP A 500 13.56 0.46 20.31
C TRP A 500 13.49 -0.68 21.32
N ASP A 501 12.77 -0.46 22.42
CA ASP A 501 12.55 -1.51 23.41
C ASP A 501 11.40 -2.44 22.96
N VAL A 502 11.61 -3.74 23.12
CA VAL A 502 10.63 -4.77 22.77
C VAL A 502 9.51 -4.80 23.82
N ASN A 503 8.25 -4.77 23.36
CA ASN A 503 7.11 -4.93 24.25
C ASN A 503 6.78 -6.42 24.43
N TYR A 504 6.74 -6.86 25.68
CA TYR A 504 6.31 -8.22 26.05
C TYR A 504 4.86 -8.27 26.54
N ASP A 505 4.23 -7.11 26.80
CA ASP A 505 2.87 -7.03 27.28
C ASP A 505 1.86 -7.07 26.12
N VAL A 506 1.06 -8.13 26.10
CA VAL A 506 -0.01 -8.35 25.10
C VAL A 506 -1.40 -8.00 25.63
N ASN A 507 -1.54 -7.55 26.88
CA ASN A 507 -2.83 -7.25 27.51
C ASN A 507 -3.64 -6.20 26.73
N GLY A 508 -2.95 -5.18 26.21
CA GLY A 508 -3.57 -4.16 25.36
C GLY A 508 -4.22 -4.74 24.11
N PHE A 509 -3.59 -5.74 23.49
CA PHE A 509 -4.14 -6.42 22.32
C PHE A 509 -5.37 -7.24 22.67
N GLU A 510 -5.32 -7.99 23.78
CA GLU A 510 -6.47 -8.79 24.26
C GLU A 510 -7.68 -7.91 24.55
N GLN A 511 -7.45 -6.79 25.23
CA GLN A 511 -8.49 -5.81 25.53
C GLN A 511 -9.08 -5.22 24.24
N PHE A 512 -8.24 -4.84 23.27
CA PHE A 512 -8.70 -4.33 21.97
C PHE A 512 -9.54 -5.36 21.21
N LEU A 513 -9.07 -6.60 21.12
CA LEU A 513 -9.82 -7.67 20.44
C LEU A 513 -11.15 -7.98 21.15
N ASN A 514 -11.20 -7.90 22.48
CA ASN A 514 -12.43 -8.15 23.23
C ASN A 514 -13.48 -7.06 22.99
N ASP A 515 -13.06 -5.80 22.89
CA ASP A 515 -13.96 -4.67 22.60
C ASP A 515 -14.48 -4.70 21.16
N HIS A 516 -13.75 -5.36 20.25
CA HIS A 516 -14.05 -5.43 18.80
C HIS A 516 -14.40 -6.84 18.30
N LYS A 517 -14.75 -7.75 19.21
CA LYS A 517 -15.01 -9.16 18.88
C LYS A 517 -16.15 -9.40 17.89
N GLY A 518 -17.16 -8.52 17.86
CA GLY A 518 -18.24 -8.64 16.86
C GLY A 518 -17.72 -8.35 15.45
N LEU A 519 -16.89 -7.32 15.29
CA LEU A 519 -16.19 -7.06 14.02
C LEU A 519 -15.18 -8.15 13.69
N LEU A 520 -14.48 -8.70 14.70
CA LEU A 520 -13.57 -9.83 14.50
C LEU A 520 -14.30 -11.06 13.94
N ILE A 521 -15.47 -11.42 14.48
CA ILE A 521 -16.28 -12.51 13.92
C ILE A 521 -16.60 -12.24 12.46
N TYR A 522 -17.10 -11.04 12.15
CA TYR A 522 -17.50 -10.69 10.79
C TYR A 522 -16.30 -10.75 9.83
N LEU A 523 -15.15 -10.23 10.24
CA LEU A 523 -13.89 -10.28 9.50
C LEU A 523 -13.44 -11.72 9.21
N LEU A 524 -13.52 -12.61 10.20
CA LEU A 524 -13.09 -14.00 10.05
C LEU A 524 -14.03 -14.80 9.15
N GLN A 525 -15.33 -14.51 9.19
CA GLN A 525 -16.32 -15.21 8.36
C GLN A 525 -16.36 -14.73 6.90
N ASN A 526 -16.05 -13.45 6.65
CA ASN A 526 -16.30 -12.83 5.34
C ASN A 526 -15.05 -12.20 4.69
N GLY A 527 -13.92 -12.15 5.41
CA GLY A 527 -12.70 -11.49 4.94
C GLY A 527 -12.72 -9.96 5.06
N GLY A 528 -11.57 -9.33 4.85
CA GLY A 528 -11.40 -7.87 4.96
C GLY A 528 -12.18 -7.08 3.90
N GLU A 529 -12.41 -7.66 2.73
CA GLU A 529 -13.20 -7.02 1.67
C GLU A 529 -14.65 -6.79 2.07
N ALA A 530 -15.23 -7.71 2.84
CA ALA A 530 -16.60 -7.58 3.31
C ALA A 530 -16.75 -6.46 4.35
N LEU A 531 -15.73 -6.21 5.17
CA LEU A 531 -15.76 -5.06 6.10
C LEU A 531 -15.85 -3.75 5.32
N GLU A 532 -15.17 -3.62 4.20
CA GLU A 532 -15.29 -2.44 3.32
C GLU A 532 -16.67 -2.32 2.66
N LEU A 533 -17.59 -3.26 2.81
CA LEU A 533 -18.96 -3.12 2.30
C LEU A 533 -19.94 -2.63 3.37
N LEU A 534 -19.50 -2.53 4.63
CA LEU A 534 -20.35 -2.07 5.72
C LEU A 534 -20.45 -0.54 5.73
N ASP A 535 -21.65 -0.03 5.98
CA ASP A 535 -21.84 1.33 6.47
C ASP A 535 -21.53 1.41 7.97
N THR A 536 -21.37 2.64 8.48
CA THR A 536 -21.00 2.89 9.89
C THR A 536 -22.04 2.35 10.88
N HIS A 537 -23.32 2.47 10.58
CA HIS A 537 -24.39 2.00 11.48
C HIS A 537 -24.40 0.48 11.53
N THR A 538 -24.29 -0.19 10.38
CA THR A 538 -24.22 -1.65 10.28
C THR A 538 -22.98 -2.19 10.97
N ALA A 539 -21.80 -1.59 10.77
CA ALA A 539 -20.58 -1.99 11.47
C ALA A 539 -20.71 -1.90 13.00
N ARG A 540 -21.31 -0.81 13.51
CA ARG A 540 -21.56 -0.63 14.95
C ARG A 540 -22.52 -1.67 15.50
N TRP A 541 -23.60 -1.96 14.76
CA TRP A 541 -24.54 -3.00 15.12
C TRP A 541 -23.89 -4.38 15.13
N VAL A 542 -23.07 -4.69 14.11
CA VAL A 542 -22.29 -5.93 14.02
C VAL A 542 -21.39 -6.06 15.24
N ASN A 543 -20.64 -5.02 15.60
CA ASN A 543 -19.74 -5.09 16.74
C ASN A 543 -20.48 -5.37 18.07
N ALA A 544 -21.59 -4.65 18.29
CA ALA A 544 -22.36 -4.75 19.54
C ALA A 544 -23.17 -6.05 19.67
N SER A 545 -23.60 -6.64 18.55
CA SER A 545 -24.62 -7.69 18.54
C SER A 545 -24.12 -9.05 18.10
N LEU A 546 -23.16 -9.12 17.17
CA LEU A 546 -22.80 -10.37 16.51
C LEU A 546 -22.23 -11.39 17.49
N TRP A 547 -21.38 -10.96 18.42
CA TRP A 547 -20.85 -11.82 19.48
C TRP A 547 -21.94 -12.46 20.35
N LYS A 548 -22.87 -11.65 20.87
CA LYS A 548 -23.98 -12.14 21.72
C LYS A 548 -24.82 -13.17 20.97
N ARG A 549 -25.08 -12.94 19.68
CA ARG A 549 -25.82 -13.88 18.83
C ARG A 549 -25.05 -15.16 18.52
N THR A 550 -23.73 -15.08 18.38
CA THR A 550 -22.88 -16.26 18.15
C THR A 550 -22.80 -17.14 19.40
N ILE A 551 -22.79 -16.55 20.60
CA ILE A 551 -22.71 -17.30 21.86
C ILE A 551 -24.06 -17.78 22.39
N ASN A 552 -25.14 -16.98 22.35
CA ASN A 552 -26.44 -17.37 22.91
C ASN A 552 -27.16 -18.49 22.12
N LEU A 553 -26.51 -19.07 21.11
CA LEU A 553 -26.94 -20.28 20.42
C LEU A 553 -26.35 -21.56 21.05
N PHE A 554 -25.54 -21.41 22.10
CA PHE A 554 -25.05 -22.43 23.02
C PHE A 554 -25.61 -22.16 24.42
#